data_AF-A0A523WC46-F1
#
_entry.id   AF-A0A523WC46-F1
#
_cell.length_a   1.000
_cell.length_b   1.000
_cell.length_c   1.000
_cell.angle_alpha   90.00
_cell.angle_beta   90.00
_cell.angle_gamma   90.00
#
_symmetry.space_group_name_H-M   'P 1'
#
loop_
_entity.id
_entity.type
_entity.pdbx_description
1 polymer ?
#
loop_
_entity_poly.entity_id
_entity_poly.type
_entity_poly.pdbx_seq_one_letter_code
_entity_poly.pdbx_strand_id
1 'polypeptide(L)'
;MMLIGRDFPISTVYEAQYYPAVIFANDQYYVFWEDYRLYRSDKAIYAARVTTDGTVIDPDGKLILLDRTVMAAVAFNSVSFLVVIQDSC
;
A
#
# COMPACT_ATOMS: atom_id res chain seq x y z
N MET A 1 16.62 17.13 -1.49
CA MET A 1 17.31 15.94 -0.97
C MET A 1 16.88 14.77 -1.85
N MET A 2 17.79 14.23 -2.66
CA MET A 2 17.48 13.16 -3.62
C MET A 2 17.67 11.82 -2.91
N LEU A 3 16.63 10.98 -2.86
CA LEU A 3 16.69 9.61 -2.34
C LEU A 3 17.45 8.72 -3.33
N ILE A 4 18.79 8.76 -3.29
CA ILE A 4 19.66 7.69 -3.79
C ILE A 4 20.62 7.39 -2.64
N GLY A 5 20.37 6.37 -1.83
CA GLY A 5 21.41 5.93 -0.90
C GLY A 5 21.04 5.05 0.29
N ARG A 6 19.77 4.94 0.70
CA ARG A 6 19.36 4.00 1.76
C ARG A 6 17.97 3.43 1.48
N ASP A 7 17.89 2.11 1.51
CA ASP A 7 16.61 1.39 1.51
C ASP A 7 15.85 1.73 2.78
N PHE A 8 14.59 2.14 2.65
CA PHE A 8 13.67 2.34 3.78
C PHE A 8 12.55 1.31 3.64
N PRO A 9 12.59 0.18 4.37
CA PRO A 9 11.57 -0.85 4.24
C PRO A 9 10.23 -0.31 4.75
N ILE A 10 9.19 -0.44 3.91
CA ILE A 10 7.82 -0.06 4.28
C ILE A 10 7.15 -1.16 5.11
N SER A 11 7.38 -2.43 4.73
CA SER A 11 6.99 -3.58 5.53
C SER A 11 8.10 -4.60 5.64
N THR A 12 8.20 -5.21 6.83
CA THR A 12 9.18 -6.22 7.22
C THR A 12 8.52 -7.49 7.75
N VAL A 13 7.20 -7.62 7.60
CA VAL A 13 6.44 -8.78 8.09
C VAL A 13 6.70 -10.00 7.21
N TYR A 14 6.73 -11.16 7.85
CA TYR A 14 6.78 -12.46 7.18
C TYR A 14 5.60 -12.65 6.22
N GLU A 15 5.76 -13.58 5.28
CA GLU A 15 4.91 -13.79 4.09
C GLU A 15 5.16 -12.77 2.98
N ALA A 16 4.49 -12.98 1.86
CA ALA A 16 4.76 -12.22 0.65
C ALA A 16 3.95 -10.90 0.57
N GLN A 17 4.61 -9.87 0.05
CA GLN A 17 4.02 -8.58 -0.31
C GLN A 17 4.16 -8.38 -1.81
N TYR A 18 3.05 -8.16 -2.51
CA TYR A 18 3.03 -8.07 -3.96
C TYR A 18 2.28 -6.84 -4.45
N TYR A 19 2.58 -6.51 -5.71
CA TYR A 19 1.88 -5.51 -6.50
C TYR A 19 1.71 -4.17 -5.73
N PRO A 20 2.78 -3.41 -5.52
CA PRO A 20 2.64 -2.10 -4.92
C PRO A 20 1.98 -1.10 -5.88
N ALA A 21 1.04 -0.32 -5.39
CA ALA A 21 0.52 0.88 -6.05
C ALA A 21 0.85 2.11 -5.21
N VAL A 22 1.31 3.17 -5.85
CA VAL A 22 1.74 4.40 -5.18
C VAL A 22 0.95 5.58 -5.71
N ILE A 23 0.54 6.45 -4.81
CA ILE A 23 -0.06 7.73 -5.15
C ILE A 23 0.46 8.83 -4.26
N PHE A 24 0.64 10.02 -4.83
CA PHE A 24 1.07 11.20 -4.09
C PHE A 24 -0.12 12.11 -3.82
N ALA A 25 -0.34 12.44 -2.55
CA ALA A 25 -1.45 13.25 -2.08
C ALA A 25 -1.06 13.94 -0.77
N ASN A 26 -1.55 15.14 -0.51
CA ASN A 26 -1.35 15.82 0.79
C ASN A 26 0.13 15.84 1.27
N ASP A 27 1.07 16.10 0.36
CA ASP A 27 2.53 16.09 0.61
C ASP A 27 3.10 14.75 1.14
N GLN A 28 2.40 13.64 0.86
CA GLN A 28 2.79 12.28 1.26
C GLN A 28 2.58 11.29 0.13
N TYR A 29 3.38 10.23 0.13
CA TYR A 29 3.12 9.04 -0.66
C TYR A 29 2.20 8.12 0.14
N TYR A 30 1.20 7.57 -0.54
CA TYR A 30 0.36 6.49 -0.05
C TYR A 30 0.73 5.26 -0.87
N VAL A 31 1.22 4.24 -0.19
CA VAL A 31 1.66 2.99 -0.80
C VAL A 31 0.68 1.91 -0.39
N PHE A 32 0.07 1.26 -1.36
CA PHE A 32 -0.87 0.16 -1.18
C PHE A 32 -0.24 -1.12 -1.73
N TRP A 33 -0.49 -2.27 -1.12
CA TRP A 33 0.01 -3.56 -1.62
C TRP A 33 -0.91 -4.72 -1.23
N GLU A 34 -0.80 -5.81 -1.99
CA GLU A 34 -1.36 -7.10 -1.60
C GLU A 34 -0.44 -7.76 -0.58
N ASP A 35 -1.03 -8.21 0.51
CA ASP A 35 -0.31 -8.84 1.62
C ASP A 35 -0.94 -10.18 1.97
N TYR A 36 -0.07 -11.18 2.19
CA TYR A 36 -0.45 -12.56 2.49
C TYR A 36 -0.15 -12.96 3.94
N ARG A 37 0.21 -11.99 4.81
CA ARG A 37 0.54 -12.25 6.22
C ARG A 37 -0.61 -12.82 7.05
N LEU A 38 -1.86 -12.71 6.56
CA LEU A 38 -3.03 -13.23 7.25
C LEU A 38 -3.27 -14.68 6.84
N TYR A 39 -3.15 -15.59 7.82
CA TYR A 39 -3.35 -17.02 7.64
C TYR A 39 -4.82 -17.30 7.23
N ARG A 40 -5.03 -17.99 6.09
CA ARG A 40 -6.29 -18.55 5.49
C ARG A 40 -6.47 -18.29 3.99
N SER A 41 -5.40 -18.01 3.25
CA SER A 41 -5.41 -17.82 1.79
C SER A 41 -6.15 -16.57 1.32
N ASP A 42 -6.52 -15.68 2.24
CA ASP A 42 -7.17 -14.42 1.93
C ASP A 42 -6.09 -13.36 1.69
N LYS A 43 -6.09 -12.81 0.48
CA LYS A 43 -5.29 -11.63 0.16
C LYS A 43 -5.86 -10.45 0.93
N ALA A 44 -5.00 -9.61 1.48
CA ALA A 44 -5.42 -8.39 2.13
C ALA A 44 -4.75 -7.19 1.46
N ILE A 45 -5.48 -6.08 1.38
CA ILE A 45 -4.90 -4.83 0.94
C ILE A 45 -4.41 -4.08 2.18
N TYR A 46 -3.12 -3.81 2.21
CA TYR A 46 -2.48 -2.98 3.23
C TYR A 46 -2.05 -1.65 2.61
N ALA A 47 -1.93 -0.63 3.45
CA ALA A 47 -1.37 0.64 3.04
C ALA A 47 -0.51 1.30 4.11
N ALA A 48 0.48 2.07 3.66
CA ALA A 48 1.33 2.91 4.49
C ALA A 48 1.47 4.29 3.88
N ARG A 49 1.55 5.31 4.75
CA ARG A 49 1.98 6.64 4.35
C ARG A 49 3.49 6.75 4.47
N VAL A 50 4.10 7.46 3.52
CA VAL A 50 5.54 7.77 3.50
C VAL A 50 5.68 9.25 3.19
N THR A 51 6.53 9.95 3.93
CA THR A 51 6.86 11.35 3.68
C THR A 51 7.74 11.51 2.42
N THR A 52 7.89 12.74 1.94
CA THR A 52 8.76 13.07 0.79
C THR A 52 10.25 12.82 1.04
N ASP A 53 10.68 12.71 2.30
CA ASP A 53 12.05 12.37 2.69
C ASP A 53 12.26 10.86 2.94
N GLY A 54 11.24 10.02 2.69
CA GLY A 54 11.33 8.56 2.82
C GLY A 54 11.03 8.02 4.21
N THR A 55 10.58 8.86 5.15
CA THR A 55 10.13 8.41 6.47
C THR A 55 8.81 7.64 6.35
N VAL A 56 8.81 6.38 6.76
CA VAL A 56 7.60 5.54 6.79
C VAL A 56 6.77 5.89 8.02
N ILE A 57 5.58 6.45 7.81
CA ILE A 57 4.69 6.93 8.87
C ILE A 57 3.91 5.77 9.50
N ASP A 58 3.49 4.81 8.68
CA ASP A 58 2.75 3.62 9.13
C ASP A 58 3.58 2.36 8.79
N PRO A 59 4.63 2.03 9.57
CA PRO A 59 5.46 0.85 9.31
C PRO A 59 4.62 -0.42 9.37
N ASP A 60 4.96 -1.38 8.50
CA ASP A 60 4.20 -2.60 8.26
C ASP A 60 2.78 -2.41 7.73
N GLY A 61 2.36 -1.17 7.52
CA GLY A 61 1.06 -0.83 6.97
C GLY A 61 -0.11 -1.08 7.89
N LYS A 62 -1.25 -0.57 7.45
CA LYS A 62 -2.57 -0.79 8.05
C LYS A 62 -3.41 -1.60 7.11
N LEU A 63 -4.17 -2.56 7.66
CA LEU A 63 -5.17 -3.29 6.92
C LEU A 63 -6.24 -2.31 6.42
N ILE A 64 -6.43 -2.25 5.11
CA ILE A 64 -7.45 -1.43 4.47
C ILE A 64 -8.66 -2.28 4.11
N LEU A 65 -8.42 -3.47 3.55
CA LEU A 65 -9.47 -4.36 3.11
C LEU A 65 -9.04 -5.82 3.31
N LEU A 66 -9.94 -6.61 3.90
CA LEU A 66 -9.86 -8.06 3.95
C LEU A 66 -10.90 -8.62 2.98
N ASP A 67 -10.50 -8.77 1.72
CA ASP A 67 -11.34 -9.35 0.69
C ASP A 67 -10.47 -10.03 -0.35
N ARG A 68 -10.93 -11.13 -0.94
CA ARG A 68 -10.16 -12.05 -1.80
C ARG A 68 -9.76 -11.47 -3.17
N THR A 69 -9.89 -10.16 -3.31
CA THR A 69 -9.97 -9.46 -4.57
C THR A 69 -8.61 -8.92 -4.99
N VAL A 70 -8.25 -9.11 -6.27
CA VAL A 70 -6.95 -8.73 -6.85
C VAL A 70 -6.94 -7.24 -7.16
N MET A 71 -5.78 -6.60 -6.95
CA MET A 71 -5.56 -5.15 -6.92
C MET A 71 -6.54 -4.23 -7.65
N ALA A 72 -6.83 -3.12 -6.97
CA ALA A 72 -7.57 -2.01 -7.48
C ALA A 72 -6.73 -0.97 -8.22
N ALA A 73 -7.30 -0.36 -9.26
CA ALA A 73 -6.75 0.89 -9.79
C ALA A 73 -7.02 2.01 -8.78
N VAL A 74 -5.96 2.67 -8.32
CA VAL A 74 -6.04 3.79 -7.38
C VAL A 74 -5.84 5.10 -8.15
N ALA A 75 -6.80 6.01 -8.05
CA ALA A 75 -6.67 7.38 -8.53
C ALA A 75 -7.01 8.35 -7.39
N PHE A 76 -6.37 9.50 -7.36
CA PHE A 76 -6.65 10.56 -6.40
C PHE A 76 -6.91 11.82 -7.20
N ASN A 77 -8.04 12.46 -6.93
CA ASN A 77 -8.16 13.88 -7.22
C ASN A 77 -7.74 14.66 -5.97
N SER A 78 -7.57 15.99 -6.05
CA SER A 78 -7.15 16.82 -4.91
C SER A 78 -8.08 16.79 -3.67
N VAL A 79 -9.09 15.93 -3.64
CA VAL A 79 -10.12 15.81 -2.61
C VAL A 79 -10.38 14.34 -2.18
N SER A 80 -10.25 13.36 -3.07
CA SER A 80 -10.77 12.00 -2.89
C SER A 80 -9.94 10.94 -3.61
N PHE A 81 -9.84 9.75 -2.98
CA PHE A 81 -9.31 8.53 -3.61
C PHE A 81 -10.44 7.73 -4.25
N LEU A 82 -10.25 7.31 -5.50
CA LEU A 82 -11.02 6.25 -6.16
C LEU A 82 -10.18 4.97 -6.11
N VAL A 83 -10.78 3.88 -5.65
CA VAL A 83 -10.19 2.55 -5.60
C VAL A 83 -11.14 1.62 -6.35
N VAL A 84 -10.78 1.17 -7.55
CA VAL A 84 -11.62 0.28 -8.37
C VAL A 84 -11.17 -1.16 -8.21
N ILE A 85 -11.90 -1.97 -7.45
CA ILE A 85 -11.62 -3.40 -7.26
C ILE A 85 -12.24 -4.25 -8.38
N GLN A 86 -11.53 -5.29 -8.85
CA GLN A 86 -12.12 -6.32 -9.72
C GLN A 86 -12.50 -7.53 -8.87
N ASP A 87 -13.77 -7.62 -8.47
CA ASP A 87 -14.30 -8.84 -7.84
C ASP A 87 -14.24 -10.01 -8.84
N SER A 88 -13.67 -11.13 -8.40
CA SER A 88 -13.73 -12.39 -9.13
C SER A 88 -15.02 -13.11 -8.75
N CYS A 89 -16.13 -12.64 -9.33
CA CYS A 89 -17.41 -13.35 -9.37
C CYS A 89 -17.71 -13.76 -10.82
#